data_AF-A0A2N3XXG8-F1
#
_entry.id   AF-A0A2N3XXG8-F1
#
_cell.length_a   1.000
_cell.length_b   1.000
_cell.length_c   1.000
_cell.angle_alpha   90.00
_cell.angle_beta   90.00
_cell.angle_gamma   90.00
#
_symmetry.space_group_name_H-M   'P 1'
#
loop_
_entity.id
_entity.type
_entity.pdbx_description
1 polymer ?
#
loop_
_entity_poly.entity_id
_entity_poly.type
_entity_poly.pdbx_seq_one_letter_code
_entity_poly.pdbx_strand_id
1 'polypeptide(L)'
;MASVLPLHGNEVHRCADNSRHAATCAENSTGRDRLRAIPDAPEALDLDPPVKRTPGSPTGGRAKNAVHVARTAPTWHVDPVESQDLIRELYAAAPAEFVPARDRHAAAAAERGDQDLATRLKKLRKPTAAAWAVNLLATQDPRSVAAFLELGEKLRTAQRELRGDDLRTLAADRTRLLHELTSRAAELVEQHGHRLAEPTRQQVEQTLTAALSDPEAGRAVQAGTLVKPLEYSGFGLDELAVAAIRRTATRPKPKREAEPREAQRSAELRELREQVRNTDEQFDEAADSLEAAEHDEREAEQRCEELRDELARAEGELRELRRKAKRARQRRERAQHDRDALAERLRSVEARER
;
A
#
# COMPACT_ATOMS: atom_id res chain seq x y z
N MET A 1 -2.01 22.08 -81.15
CA MET A 1 -2.50 21.04 -80.22
C MET A 1 -2.51 21.72 -78.84
N ALA A 2 -3.61 22.28 -78.34
CA ALA A 2 -4.89 21.62 -77.96
C ALA A 2 -4.65 20.57 -76.84
N SER A 3 -5.35 20.56 -75.69
CA SER A 3 -6.41 21.45 -75.22
C SER A 3 -6.72 21.24 -73.71
N VAL A 4 -7.11 22.31 -73.01
CA VAL A 4 -8.33 22.43 -72.13
C VAL A 4 -8.46 21.63 -70.81
N LEU A 5 -8.59 22.38 -69.70
CA LEU A 5 -9.27 22.05 -68.42
C LEU A 5 -10.81 22.17 -68.56
N PRO A 6 -11.63 21.90 -67.51
CA PRO A 6 -11.85 20.70 -66.70
C PRO A 6 -13.29 20.18 -66.96
N LEU A 7 -13.99 19.53 -65.99
CA LEU A 7 -15.40 19.81 -65.57
C LEU A 7 -16.20 18.63 -64.93
N HIS A 8 -17.04 18.98 -63.92
CA HIS A 8 -18.27 18.33 -63.39
C HIS A 8 -18.23 16.87 -62.86
N GLY A 9 -19.07 16.47 -61.88
CA GLY A 9 -20.08 17.20 -61.08
C GLY A 9 -21.02 16.27 -60.27
N ASN A 10 -21.87 16.87 -59.41
CA ASN A 10 -22.90 16.30 -58.50
C ASN A 10 -22.40 15.45 -57.31
N GLU A 11 -22.73 15.73 -56.03
CA GLU A 11 -24.00 16.14 -55.35
C GLU A 11 -25.08 15.04 -55.25
N VAL A 12 -25.50 14.70 -54.02
CA VAL A 12 -26.90 14.82 -53.53
C VAL A 12 -26.91 15.04 -52.00
N HIS A 13 -27.65 16.06 -51.57
CA HIS A 13 -28.37 16.35 -50.31
C HIS A 13 -28.19 15.45 -49.04
N ARG A 14 -28.37 15.98 -47.81
CA ARG A 14 -29.51 16.85 -47.41
C ARG A 14 -29.26 17.66 -46.12
N CYS A 15 -29.50 18.98 -46.20
CA CYS A 15 -29.76 19.88 -45.06
C CYS A 15 -31.15 20.51 -45.23
N ALA A 16 -31.95 20.47 -44.16
CA ALA A 16 -33.22 21.17 -43.89
C ALA A 16 -33.62 20.70 -42.46
N ASP A 17 -34.24 21.46 -41.57
CA ASP A 17 -34.80 22.82 -41.52
C ASP A 17 -34.86 23.18 -39.99
N ASN A 18 -35.17 24.37 -39.45
CA ASN A 18 -35.78 25.59 -39.95
C ASN A 18 -35.45 26.75 -38.99
N SER A 19 -35.40 27.98 -39.50
CA SER A 19 -35.28 29.22 -38.73
C SER A 19 -36.61 29.98 -38.72
N ARG A 20 -37.01 30.61 -37.61
CA ARG A 20 -38.02 31.72 -37.48
C ARG A 20 -38.26 32.00 -35.99
N HIS A 21 -38.42 33.22 -35.48
CA HIS A 21 -38.48 34.56 -36.07
C HIS A 21 -37.77 35.60 -35.17
N ALA A 22 -37.35 36.73 -35.76
CA ALA A 22 -36.97 37.96 -35.04
C ALA A 22 -38.24 38.72 -34.54
N ALA A 23 -38.19 39.81 -33.75
CA ALA A 23 -37.70 41.12 -34.19
C ALA A 23 -37.80 42.24 -33.13
N THR A 24 -37.03 43.31 -33.39
CA THR A 24 -37.28 44.75 -33.11
C THR A 24 -37.27 45.34 -31.69
N CYS A 25 -36.65 46.53 -31.63
CA CYS A 25 -36.65 47.48 -30.51
C CYS A 25 -37.78 48.52 -30.68
N ALA A 26 -38.34 49.07 -29.59
CA ALA A 26 -38.91 50.43 -29.54
C ALA A 26 -39.19 50.93 -28.10
N GLU A 27 -38.68 52.13 -27.80
CA GLU A 27 -39.36 53.28 -27.16
C GLU A 27 -40.03 53.27 -25.74
N ASN A 28 -39.52 54.19 -24.91
CA ASN A 28 -40.20 55.23 -24.10
C ASN A 28 -41.12 54.95 -22.88
N SER A 29 -40.60 55.38 -21.71
CA SER A 29 -41.17 56.35 -20.75
C SER A 29 -42.61 56.22 -20.19
N THR A 30 -42.71 55.96 -18.89
CA THR A 30 -43.50 56.69 -17.84
C THR A 30 -43.11 56.07 -16.48
N GLY A 31 -43.01 56.77 -15.32
CA GLY A 31 -44.02 57.60 -14.65
C GLY A 31 -45.06 56.70 -13.94
N ARG A 32 -45.41 56.81 -12.65
CA ARG A 32 -45.03 57.70 -11.54
C ARG A 32 -45.65 57.12 -10.23
N ASP A 33 -45.21 57.56 -9.03
CA ASP A 33 -45.91 57.50 -7.72
C ASP A 33 -46.26 56.10 -7.13
N ARG A 34 -46.07 55.84 -5.82
CA ARG A 34 -46.79 56.51 -4.72
C ARG A 34 -46.04 56.57 -3.38
N LEU A 35 -46.23 57.70 -2.70
CA LEU A 35 -45.83 57.99 -1.32
C LEU A 35 -46.92 57.63 -0.30
N ARG A 36 -46.52 57.12 0.87
CA ARG A 36 -47.12 57.32 2.22
C ARG A 36 -46.25 56.59 3.26
N ALA A 37 -45.70 57.08 4.37
CA ALA A 37 -45.64 58.36 5.12
C ALA A 37 -46.19 58.26 6.56
N ILE A 38 -45.25 58.26 7.54
CA ILE A 38 -45.29 58.69 8.97
C ILE A 38 -46.32 58.01 9.93
N PRO A 39 -46.16 58.02 11.29
CA PRO A 39 -45.62 59.04 12.24
C PRO A 39 -44.34 58.56 13.01
N ASP A 40 -43.73 59.20 14.01
CA ASP A 40 -43.41 60.57 14.50
C ASP A 40 -42.51 60.38 15.78
N ALA A 41 -41.81 61.42 16.27
CA ALA A 41 -40.77 61.36 17.33
C ALA A 41 -41.29 61.56 18.79
N PRO A 42 -40.45 61.46 19.86
CA PRO A 42 -39.54 62.54 20.35
C PRO A 42 -38.11 62.03 20.75
N GLU A 43 -37.02 62.79 21.00
CA GLU A 43 -36.73 64.14 21.57
C GLU A 43 -36.65 64.14 23.12
N ALA A 44 -35.59 64.58 23.86
CA ALA A 44 -34.19 65.01 23.58
C ALA A 44 -33.31 65.00 24.89
N LEU A 45 -32.15 65.71 24.89
CA LEU A 45 -31.22 66.07 26.01
C LEU A 45 -30.17 64.99 26.43
N ASP A 46 -28.89 65.29 26.71
CA ASP A 46 -28.23 66.57 27.09
C ASP A 46 -26.75 66.74 26.63
N LEU A 47 -26.36 68.01 26.38
CA LEU A 47 -25.04 68.68 26.54
C LEU A 47 -23.74 68.28 25.76
N ASP A 48 -23.30 69.25 24.94
CA ASP A 48 -21.96 69.50 24.33
C ASP A 48 -21.22 70.60 25.15
N PRO A 49 -19.98 71.12 24.86
CA PRO A 49 -18.83 70.75 24.00
C PRO A 49 -17.47 70.85 24.82
N PRO A 50 -16.23 71.14 24.32
CA PRO A 50 -15.76 71.37 22.95
C PRO A 50 -14.44 70.74 22.47
N VAL A 51 -14.36 70.67 21.13
CA VAL A 51 -13.18 70.43 20.28
C VAL A 51 -12.06 71.45 20.47
N LYS A 52 -10.79 71.01 20.51
CA LYS A 52 -9.66 71.74 19.89
C LYS A 52 -8.60 70.85 19.22
N ARG A 53 -8.60 70.94 17.88
CA ARG A 53 -7.43 70.95 16.96
C ARG A 53 -6.68 69.63 16.68
N THR A 54 -6.86 69.16 15.45
CA THR A 54 -5.94 68.32 14.66
C THR A 54 -4.65 69.10 14.33
N PRO A 55 -3.54 68.45 13.91
CA PRO A 55 -3.39 68.04 12.50
C PRO A 55 -2.62 66.72 12.26
N GLY A 56 -2.63 66.25 11.00
CA GLY A 56 -1.49 65.50 10.44
C GLY A 56 -1.57 63.97 10.43
N SER A 57 -2.30 63.41 9.46
CA SER A 57 -1.91 62.10 8.90
C SER A 57 -0.73 62.29 7.96
N PRO A 58 0.28 61.42 8.01
CA PRO A 58 0.73 60.81 6.76
C PRO A 58 0.75 59.28 6.82
N THR A 59 0.44 58.68 5.68
CA THR A 59 0.55 57.26 5.39
C THR A 59 1.95 56.71 5.68
N GLY A 60 2.02 55.70 6.55
CA GLY A 60 3.29 55.18 7.06
C GLY A 60 3.28 53.67 7.29
N GLY A 61 2.85 52.89 6.30
CA GLY A 61 2.91 51.42 6.34
C GLY A 61 4.36 50.93 6.38
N ARG A 62 4.92 50.79 7.59
CA ARG A 62 6.31 50.31 7.78
C ARG A 62 6.29 48.90 8.37
N ALA A 63 6.60 47.92 7.51
CA ALA A 63 6.76 46.53 7.90
C ALA A 63 7.79 46.39 9.03
N LYS A 64 7.39 45.72 10.12
CA LYS A 64 8.34 45.22 11.12
C LYS A 64 8.72 43.80 10.71
N ASN A 65 9.90 43.69 10.08
CA ASN A 65 10.53 42.41 9.80
C ASN A 65 10.85 41.70 11.12
N ALA A 66 9.94 40.83 11.57
CA ALA A 66 10.32 39.74 12.45
C ALA A 66 11.12 38.76 11.59
N VAL A 67 12.45 38.82 11.67
CA VAL A 67 13.32 37.79 11.09
C VAL A 67 13.01 36.50 11.83
N HIS A 68 12.13 35.69 11.24
CA HIS A 68 12.00 34.29 11.62
C HIS A 68 13.31 33.61 11.18
N VAL A 69 14.29 33.62 12.08
CA VAL A 69 15.38 32.66 12.02
C VAL A 69 14.70 31.31 12.08
N ALA A 70 14.60 30.65 10.93
CA ALA A 70 14.16 29.28 10.86
C ALA A 70 15.17 28.47 11.67
N ARG A 71 14.86 28.23 12.95
CA ARG A 71 15.42 27.09 13.68
C ARG A 71 15.07 25.89 12.83
N THR A 72 16.04 25.38 12.10
CA THR A 72 15.98 24.05 11.51
C THR A 72 15.56 23.12 12.64
N ALA A 73 14.32 22.64 12.58
CA ALA A 73 13.87 21.59 13.46
C ALA A 73 14.90 20.46 13.29
N PRO A 74 15.50 19.94 14.38
CA PRO A 74 16.36 18.78 14.26
C PRO A 74 15.59 17.70 13.51
N THR A 75 16.18 17.16 12.45
CA THR A 75 15.61 16.00 11.76
C THR A 75 15.86 14.79 12.64
N TRP A 76 15.03 14.63 13.67
CA TRP A 76 14.85 13.40 14.45
C TRP A 76 14.22 12.34 13.55
N HIS A 77 15.05 11.84 12.65
CA HIS A 77 14.81 10.58 11.96
C HIS A 77 15.30 9.49 12.91
N VAL A 78 14.38 8.74 13.52
CA VAL A 78 14.76 7.50 14.20
C VAL A 78 15.33 6.56 13.15
N ASP A 79 16.50 5.98 13.41
CA ASP A 79 17.17 5.14 12.42
C ASP A 79 16.24 3.99 11.98
N PRO A 80 16.18 3.63 10.69
CA PRO A 80 15.24 2.62 10.21
C PRO A 80 15.30 1.29 10.97
N VAL A 81 16.50 0.91 11.44
CA VAL A 81 16.76 -0.28 12.26
C VAL A 81 16.12 -0.16 13.65
N GLU A 82 16.35 0.93 14.39
CA GLU A 82 15.70 1.18 15.69
C GLU A 82 14.17 1.18 15.56
N SER A 83 13.65 1.69 14.44
CA SER A 83 12.22 1.67 14.15
C SER A 83 11.66 0.26 13.92
N GLN A 84 12.47 -0.69 13.43
CA GLN A 84 12.07 -2.08 13.20
C GLN A 84 12.12 -2.90 14.48
N ASP A 85 13.16 -2.74 15.31
CA ASP A 85 13.28 -3.47 16.57
C ASP A 85 12.17 -3.06 17.56
N LEU A 86 11.80 -1.77 17.61
CA LEU A 86 10.62 -1.32 18.35
C LEU A 86 9.32 -1.97 17.87
N ILE A 87 9.17 -2.17 16.55
CA ILE A 87 7.98 -2.82 15.97
C ILE A 87 7.97 -4.32 16.33
N ARG A 88 9.12 -4.99 16.32
CA ARG A 88 9.26 -6.38 16.76
C ARG A 88 8.92 -6.55 18.24
N GLU A 89 9.42 -5.66 19.11
CA GLU A 89 9.07 -5.65 20.55
C GLU A 89 7.56 -5.49 20.76
N LEU A 90 6.92 -4.55 20.05
CA LEU A 90 5.47 -4.37 20.08
C LEU A 90 4.71 -5.63 19.64
N TYR A 91 5.18 -6.34 18.60
CA TYR A 91 4.54 -7.57 18.12
C TYR A 91 4.83 -8.83 18.97
N ALA A 92 5.83 -8.79 19.85
CA ALA A 92 6.08 -9.82 20.87
C ALA A 92 5.28 -9.58 22.16
N ALA A 93 4.89 -8.34 22.48
CA ALA A 93 4.06 -8.02 23.63
C ALA A 93 2.69 -8.73 23.59
N ALA A 94 2.13 -9.03 24.77
CA ALA A 94 0.87 -9.74 24.90
C ALA A 94 -0.28 -9.04 24.14
N PRO A 95 -1.22 -9.75 23.49
CA PRO A 95 -2.20 -9.11 22.60
C PRO A 95 -3.15 -8.13 23.30
N ALA A 96 -3.28 -8.17 24.63
CA ALA A 96 -3.99 -7.17 25.42
C ALA A 96 -3.19 -5.86 25.54
N GLU A 97 -1.88 -5.96 25.79
CA GLU A 97 -0.95 -4.84 25.98
C GLU A 97 -0.53 -4.17 24.67
N PHE A 98 -0.68 -4.85 23.53
CA PHE A 98 -0.31 -4.33 22.21
C PHE A 98 -0.83 -2.92 21.93
N VAL A 99 -2.12 -2.65 22.18
CA VAL A 99 -2.73 -1.33 21.90
C VAL A 99 -2.25 -0.26 22.89
N PRO A 100 -2.30 -0.48 24.22
CA PRO A 100 -1.67 0.43 25.20
C PRO A 100 -0.21 0.75 24.92
N ALA A 101 0.60 -0.25 24.57
CA ALA A 101 2.01 -0.08 24.24
C ALA A 101 2.18 0.74 22.96
N ARG A 102 1.54 0.34 21.86
CA ARG A 102 1.56 1.05 20.57
C ARG A 102 1.22 2.53 20.74
N ASP A 103 0.19 2.84 21.52
CA ASP A 103 -0.28 4.22 21.71
C ASP A 103 0.69 5.02 22.59
N ARG A 104 1.31 4.40 23.61
CA ARG A 104 2.40 5.00 24.41
C ARG A 104 3.63 5.30 23.55
N HIS A 105 4.08 4.35 22.74
CA HIS A 105 5.25 4.57 21.86
C HIS A 105 4.97 5.59 20.75
N ALA A 106 3.74 5.63 20.21
CA ALA A 106 3.33 6.65 19.25
C ALA A 106 3.24 8.06 19.85
N ALA A 107 2.77 8.19 21.10
CA ALA A 107 2.79 9.46 21.84
C ALA A 107 4.24 9.93 22.07
N ALA A 108 5.10 9.04 22.58
CA ALA A 108 6.51 9.36 22.82
C ALA A 108 7.29 9.70 21.54
N ALA A 109 6.95 9.09 20.39
CA ALA A 109 7.51 9.48 19.09
C ALA A 109 7.06 10.89 18.67
N ALA A 110 5.78 11.22 18.84
CA ALA A 110 5.25 12.54 18.54
C ALA A 110 5.81 13.65 19.45
N GLU A 111 6.04 13.36 20.74
CA GLU A 111 6.72 14.25 21.71
C GLU A 111 8.18 14.52 21.33
N ARG A 112 8.88 13.50 20.82
CA ARG A 112 10.22 13.64 20.22
C ARG A 112 10.21 14.31 18.84
N GLY A 113 9.04 14.65 18.31
CA GLY A 113 8.86 15.35 17.03
C GLY A 113 8.82 14.46 15.78
N ASP A 114 8.93 13.14 15.92
CA ASP A 114 8.83 12.17 14.82
C ASP A 114 7.36 11.79 14.56
N GLN A 115 6.68 12.65 13.77
CA GLN A 115 5.28 12.47 13.39
C GLN A 115 5.07 11.32 12.40
N ASP A 116 6.09 10.97 11.62
CA ASP A 116 6.02 9.89 10.63
C ASP A 116 6.07 8.53 11.34
N LEU A 117 6.98 8.33 12.30
CA LEU A 117 7.00 7.16 13.17
C LEU A 117 5.72 7.06 14.00
N ALA A 118 5.25 8.16 14.60
CA ALA A 118 3.99 8.16 15.36
C ALA A 118 2.79 7.73 14.48
N THR A 119 2.77 8.15 13.21
CA THR A 119 1.74 7.75 12.24
C THR A 119 1.90 6.29 11.79
N ARG A 120 3.12 5.81 11.58
CA ARG A 120 3.42 4.40 11.26
C ARG A 120 2.98 3.48 12.41
N LEU A 121 3.35 3.81 13.65
CA LEU A 121 2.97 3.06 14.85
C LEU A 121 1.44 2.98 15.01
N LYS A 122 0.72 4.10 14.86
CA LYS A 122 -0.76 4.11 14.94
C LYS A 122 -1.46 3.26 13.87
N LYS A 123 -0.83 3.06 12.70
CA LYS A 123 -1.34 2.20 11.62
C LYS A 123 -1.12 0.70 11.89
N LEU A 124 -0.29 0.32 12.87
CA LEU A 124 -0.08 -1.08 13.22
C LEU A 124 -1.37 -1.74 13.72
N ARG A 125 -1.65 -2.91 13.17
CA ARG A 125 -2.81 -3.74 13.50
C ARG A 125 -2.41 -4.75 14.56
N LYS A 126 -3.30 -5.01 15.51
CA LYS A 126 -3.13 -6.04 16.53
C LYS A 126 -2.94 -7.42 15.87
N PRO A 127 -1.93 -8.21 16.27
CA PRO A 127 -1.74 -9.56 15.75
C PRO A 127 -2.85 -10.51 16.22
N THR A 128 -3.16 -11.53 15.42
CA THR A 128 -3.95 -12.68 15.89
C THR A 128 -3.16 -13.51 16.90
N ALA A 129 -3.84 -14.40 17.64
CA ALA A 129 -3.18 -15.24 18.66
C ALA A 129 -2.09 -16.17 18.05
N ALA A 130 -2.34 -16.75 16.87
CA ALA A 130 -1.35 -17.57 16.16
C ALA A 130 -0.16 -16.73 15.67
N ALA A 131 -0.41 -15.55 15.09
CA ALA A 131 0.64 -14.66 14.64
C ALA A 131 1.52 -14.16 15.81
N TRP A 132 0.92 -13.82 16.94
CA TRP A 132 1.64 -13.44 18.16
C TRP A 132 2.54 -14.58 18.68
N ALA A 133 2.05 -15.83 18.70
CA ALA A 133 2.87 -16.97 19.12
C ALA A 133 4.11 -17.17 18.24
N VAL A 134 3.98 -16.98 16.93
CA VAL A 134 5.10 -17.04 15.97
C VAL A 134 6.05 -15.85 16.11
N ASN A 135 5.53 -14.62 16.31
CA ASN A 135 6.35 -13.44 16.57
C ASN A 135 7.17 -13.58 17.86
N LEU A 136 6.55 -14.16 18.90
CA LEU A 136 7.19 -14.44 20.17
C LEU A 136 8.29 -15.50 20.03
N LEU A 137 8.05 -16.57 19.27
CA LEU A 137 9.06 -17.56 18.91
C LEU A 137 10.25 -16.92 18.16
N ALA A 138 9.99 -16.10 17.13
CA ALA A 138 11.02 -15.40 16.36
C ALA A 138 11.84 -14.40 17.20
N THR A 139 11.23 -13.79 18.22
CA THR A 139 11.89 -12.81 19.09
C THR A 139 12.68 -13.48 20.23
N GLN A 140 12.14 -14.55 20.83
CA GLN A 140 12.72 -15.20 22.02
C GLN A 140 13.63 -16.39 21.68
N ASP A 141 13.47 -17.01 20.51
CA ASP A 141 14.37 -18.05 20.00
C ASP A 141 14.66 -17.91 18.49
N PRO A 142 15.31 -16.81 18.06
CA PRO A 142 15.66 -16.59 16.66
C PRO A 142 16.61 -17.65 16.10
N ARG A 143 17.35 -18.38 16.95
CA ARG A 143 18.31 -19.41 16.52
C ARG A 143 17.60 -20.67 16.06
N SER A 144 16.61 -21.15 16.81
CA SER A 144 15.82 -22.31 16.41
C SER A 144 14.98 -22.02 15.16
N VAL A 145 14.45 -20.78 15.03
CA VAL A 145 13.80 -20.32 13.79
C VAL A 145 14.77 -20.31 12.60
N ALA A 146 15.98 -19.76 12.75
CA ALA A 146 16.98 -19.77 11.67
C ALA A 146 17.36 -21.20 11.23
N ALA A 147 17.61 -22.11 12.18
CA ALA A 147 17.94 -23.50 11.90
C ALA A 147 16.81 -24.25 11.14
N PHE A 148 15.55 -23.92 11.42
CA PHE A 148 14.39 -24.46 10.71
C PHE A 148 14.24 -23.88 9.30
N LEU A 149 14.51 -22.59 9.09
CA LEU A 149 14.51 -22.01 7.74
C LEU A 149 15.66 -22.56 6.89
N GLU A 150 16.84 -22.83 7.47
CA GLU A 150 17.91 -23.56 6.80
C GLU A 150 17.51 -24.98 6.37
N LEU A 151 16.66 -25.67 7.14
CA LEU A 151 16.11 -26.96 6.73
C LEU A 151 15.21 -26.81 5.48
N GLY A 152 14.45 -25.72 5.38
CA GLY A 152 13.67 -25.39 4.19
C GLY A 152 14.52 -25.24 2.94
N GLU A 153 15.67 -24.55 3.03
CA GLU A 153 16.61 -24.46 1.90
C GLU A 153 17.27 -25.80 1.55
N LYS A 154 17.58 -26.63 2.54
CA LYS A 154 18.11 -27.99 2.32
C LYS A 154 17.08 -28.87 1.62
N LEU A 155 15.80 -28.79 2.01
CA LEU A 155 14.67 -29.48 1.36
C LEU A 155 14.49 -29.02 -0.10
N ARG A 156 14.37 -27.71 -0.35
CA ARG A 156 14.26 -27.14 -1.71
C ARG A 156 15.44 -27.57 -2.60
N THR A 157 16.65 -27.62 -2.05
CA THR A 157 17.85 -28.03 -2.79
C THR A 157 17.86 -29.52 -3.08
N ALA A 158 17.54 -30.38 -2.11
CA ALA A 158 17.42 -31.83 -2.33
C ALA A 158 16.30 -32.20 -3.32
N GLN A 159 15.21 -31.42 -3.36
CA GLN A 159 14.14 -31.55 -4.36
C GLN A 159 14.64 -31.20 -5.77
N ARG A 160 15.28 -30.03 -5.95
CA ARG A 160 15.88 -29.61 -7.23
C ARG A 160 16.95 -30.60 -7.74
N GLU A 161 17.68 -31.23 -6.83
CA GLU A 161 18.72 -32.22 -7.16
C GLU A 161 18.22 -33.68 -7.16
N LEU A 162 16.91 -33.93 -7.01
CA LEU A 162 16.27 -35.26 -7.07
C LEU A 162 16.87 -36.32 -6.11
N ARG A 163 17.38 -35.90 -4.95
CA ARG A 163 18.10 -36.77 -4.00
C ARG A 163 17.17 -37.54 -3.05
N GLY A 164 16.59 -38.64 -3.53
CA GLY A 164 15.56 -39.41 -2.82
C GLY A 164 15.91 -39.93 -1.41
N ASP A 165 17.17 -40.27 -1.12
CA ASP A 165 17.59 -40.69 0.23
C ASP A 165 17.73 -39.50 1.20
N ASP A 166 18.25 -38.36 0.73
CA ASP A 166 18.35 -37.12 1.50
C ASP A 166 16.95 -36.61 1.85
N LEU A 167 15.99 -36.67 0.90
CA LEU A 167 14.60 -36.26 1.12
C LEU A 167 13.91 -37.02 2.26
N ARG A 168 14.16 -38.33 2.42
CA ARG A 168 13.59 -39.10 3.55
C ARG A 168 14.13 -38.64 4.90
N THR A 169 15.42 -38.35 4.99
CA THR A 169 16.05 -37.85 6.22
C THR A 169 15.56 -36.44 6.55
N LEU A 170 15.56 -35.54 5.57
CA LEU A 170 15.11 -34.15 5.73
C LEU A 170 13.60 -34.06 6.04
N ALA A 171 12.78 -34.98 5.54
CA ALA A 171 11.35 -35.06 5.89
C ALA A 171 11.12 -35.47 7.36
N ALA A 172 11.92 -36.41 7.89
CA ALA A 172 11.86 -36.77 9.31
C ALA A 172 12.32 -35.61 10.22
N ASP A 173 13.38 -34.89 9.81
CA ASP A 173 13.84 -33.68 10.49
C ASP A 173 12.79 -32.55 10.43
N ARG A 174 12.05 -32.39 9.31
CA ARG A 174 10.92 -31.45 9.18
C ARG A 174 9.88 -31.69 10.27
N THR A 175 9.36 -32.92 10.37
CA THR A 175 8.30 -33.24 11.33
C THR A 175 8.77 -33.04 12.77
N ARG A 176 10.04 -33.41 13.09
CA ARG A 176 10.61 -33.18 14.42
C ARG A 176 10.71 -31.69 14.75
N LEU A 177 11.39 -30.89 13.93
CA LEU A 177 11.60 -29.47 14.21
C LEU A 177 10.29 -28.66 14.21
N LEU A 178 9.33 -29.01 13.34
CA LEU A 178 8.00 -28.37 13.32
C LEU A 178 7.26 -28.57 14.65
N HIS A 179 7.30 -29.78 15.20
CA HIS A 179 6.66 -30.09 16.49
C HIS A 179 7.40 -29.45 17.67
N GLU A 180 8.73 -29.44 17.65
CA GLU A 180 9.57 -28.77 18.66
C GLU A 180 9.29 -27.26 18.69
N LEU A 181 9.28 -26.57 17.53
CA LEU A 181 9.00 -25.14 17.44
C LEU A 181 7.56 -24.79 17.83
N THR A 182 6.58 -25.61 17.46
CA THR A 182 5.18 -25.38 17.85
C THR A 182 4.99 -25.55 19.35
N SER A 183 5.60 -26.58 19.94
CA SER A 183 5.63 -26.77 21.40
C SER A 183 6.32 -25.60 22.09
N ARG A 184 7.45 -25.13 21.55
CA ARG A 184 8.18 -23.97 22.07
C ARG A 184 7.36 -22.68 21.99
N ALA A 185 6.64 -22.45 20.90
CA ALA A 185 5.72 -21.32 20.78
C ALA A 185 4.59 -21.39 21.83
N ALA A 186 4.07 -22.59 22.13
CA ALA A 186 3.09 -22.77 23.19
C ALA A 186 3.67 -22.49 24.59
N GLU A 187 4.88 -22.98 24.91
CA GLU A 187 5.57 -22.67 26.17
C GLU A 187 5.80 -21.17 26.37
N LEU A 188 6.22 -20.47 25.31
CA LEU A 188 6.46 -19.04 25.34
C LEU A 188 5.15 -18.26 25.59
N VAL A 189 4.04 -18.70 24.99
CA VAL A 189 2.71 -18.16 25.26
C VAL A 189 2.26 -18.42 26.71
N GLU A 190 2.56 -19.60 27.27
CA GLU A 190 2.27 -19.94 28.67
C GLU A 190 3.10 -19.13 29.68
N GLN A 191 4.37 -18.80 29.35
CA GLN A 191 5.18 -17.87 30.15
C GLN A 191 4.57 -16.45 30.23
N HIS A 192 3.73 -16.07 29.26
CA HIS A 192 2.99 -14.81 29.25
C HIS A 192 1.57 -14.94 29.85
N GLY A 193 1.27 -16.04 30.55
CA GLY A 193 0.00 -16.24 31.26
C GLY A 193 -1.19 -16.61 30.36
N HIS A 194 -0.95 -16.95 29.10
CA HIS A 194 -1.98 -17.33 28.13
C HIS A 194 -1.85 -18.82 27.75
N ARG A 195 -2.88 -19.45 27.18
CA ARG A 195 -2.75 -20.79 26.57
C ARG A 195 -3.13 -20.77 25.10
N LEU A 196 -2.38 -21.49 24.27
CA LEU A 196 -2.79 -21.79 22.89
C LEU A 196 -3.83 -22.93 22.90
N ALA A 197 -5.05 -22.59 22.48
CA ALA A 197 -6.07 -23.57 22.13
C ALA A 197 -5.67 -24.35 20.87
N GLU A 198 -6.18 -25.57 20.73
CA GLU A 198 -5.81 -26.50 19.66
C GLU A 198 -5.93 -25.92 18.23
N PRO A 199 -7.02 -25.22 17.85
CA PRO A 199 -7.10 -24.60 16.52
C PRO A 199 -6.04 -23.51 16.28
N THR A 200 -5.58 -22.85 17.34
CA THR A 200 -4.50 -21.84 17.25
C THR A 200 -3.13 -22.50 17.16
N ARG A 201 -2.92 -23.69 17.76
CA ARG A 201 -1.70 -24.48 17.56
C ARG A 201 -1.58 -24.94 16.10
N GLN A 202 -2.66 -25.44 15.52
CA GLN A 202 -2.71 -25.82 14.10
C GLN A 202 -2.40 -24.63 13.16
N GLN A 203 -2.89 -23.42 13.47
CA GLN A 203 -2.52 -22.21 12.72
C GLN A 203 -1.04 -21.82 12.84
N VAL A 204 -0.39 -22.13 13.97
CA VAL A 204 1.06 -21.96 14.15
C VAL A 204 1.82 -22.99 13.29
N GLU A 205 1.41 -24.26 13.30
CA GLU A 205 2.00 -25.32 12.47
C GLU A 205 1.86 -25.04 10.97
N GLN A 206 0.70 -24.52 10.54
CA GLN A 206 0.45 -24.06 9.16
C GLN A 206 1.37 -22.90 8.78
N THR A 207 1.53 -21.91 9.67
CA THR A 207 2.41 -20.75 9.44
C THR A 207 3.89 -21.16 9.34
N LEU A 208 4.33 -22.07 10.21
CA LEU A 208 5.69 -22.63 10.16
C LEU A 208 5.89 -23.51 8.92
N THR A 209 4.87 -24.27 8.50
CA THR A 209 4.93 -25.05 7.25
C THR A 209 5.03 -24.15 6.02
N ALA A 210 4.26 -23.05 5.96
CA ALA A 210 4.38 -22.05 4.90
C ALA A 210 5.79 -21.46 4.84
N ALA A 211 6.36 -21.07 5.99
CA ALA A 211 7.71 -20.54 6.11
C ALA A 211 8.83 -21.54 5.76
N LEU A 212 8.57 -22.84 5.89
CA LEU A 212 9.50 -23.89 5.44
C LEU A 212 9.46 -24.05 3.92
N SER A 213 8.29 -23.92 3.29
CA SER A 213 8.07 -24.11 1.84
C SER A 213 8.46 -22.89 1.00
N ASP A 214 8.15 -21.69 1.48
CA ASP A 214 8.33 -20.41 0.78
C ASP A 214 9.38 -19.50 1.48
N PRO A 215 10.44 -19.06 0.77
CA PRO A 215 11.40 -18.09 1.30
C PRO A 215 10.80 -16.73 1.73
N GLU A 216 9.72 -16.26 1.11
CA GLU A 216 9.06 -15.00 1.49
C GLU A 216 8.38 -15.14 2.86
N ALA A 217 7.55 -16.17 3.03
CA ALA A 217 6.98 -16.58 4.32
C ALA A 217 8.07 -16.82 5.38
N GLY A 218 9.19 -17.43 5.00
CA GLY A 218 10.36 -17.62 5.87
C GLY A 218 10.92 -16.29 6.40
N ARG A 219 11.13 -15.31 5.51
CA ARG A 219 11.55 -13.96 5.88
C ARG A 219 10.52 -13.24 6.75
N ALA A 220 9.23 -13.43 6.49
CA ALA A 220 8.14 -12.83 7.27
C ALA A 220 8.06 -13.40 8.70
N VAL A 221 8.27 -14.71 8.87
CA VAL A 221 8.41 -15.35 10.19
C VAL A 221 9.65 -14.84 10.92
N GLN A 222 10.81 -14.80 10.25
CA GLN A 222 12.07 -14.31 10.84
C GLN A 222 12.00 -12.82 11.24
N ALA A 223 11.22 -12.01 10.53
CA ALA A 223 10.99 -10.62 10.90
C ALA A 223 10.31 -10.49 12.28
N GLY A 224 9.41 -11.42 12.64
CA GLY A 224 8.69 -11.41 13.92
C GLY A 224 7.59 -10.35 14.01
N THR A 225 7.02 -9.93 12.88
CA THR A 225 6.03 -8.85 12.79
C THR A 225 4.74 -9.26 12.07
N LEU A 226 4.35 -10.54 12.18
CA LEU A 226 3.14 -11.09 11.56
C LEU A 226 1.88 -10.52 12.23
N VAL A 227 0.89 -10.17 11.40
CA VAL A 227 -0.43 -9.69 11.84
C VAL A 227 -1.48 -10.82 11.82
N LYS A 228 -1.32 -11.79 10.92
CA LYS A 228 -2.18 -12.96 10.70
C LYS A 228 -1.28 -14.22 10.57
N PRO A 229 -1.81 -15.44 10.79
CA PRO A 229 -1.12 -16.65 10.36
C PRO A 229 -0.89 -16.60 8.84
N LEU A 230 0.11 -17.36 8.39
CA LEU A 230 0.33 -17.63 6.97
C LEU A 230 -0.29 -18.99 6.66
N GLU A 231 -1.00 -19.08 5.53
CA GLU A 231 -1.62 -20.32 5.06
C GLU A 231 -0.81 -20.84 3.86
N TYR A 232 -0.44 -22.12 3.89
CA TYR A 232 0.23 -22.77 2.77
C TYR A 232 -0.82 -23.42 1.87
N SER A 233 -1.17 -22.74 0.79
CA SER A 233 -2.02 -23.27 -0.28
C SER A 233 -1.13 -23.89 -1.38
N GLY A 234 -0.67 -25.13 -1.15
CA GLY A 234 0.14 -25.86 -2.11
C GLY A 234 0.13 -27.37 -1.86
N PHE A 235 0.10 -28.17 -2.93
CA PHE A 235 0.30 -29.62 -2.86
C PHE A 235 1.76 -29.91 -2.51
N GLY A 236 2.03 -30.36 -1.27
CA GLY A 236 3.40 -30.58 -0.83
C GLY A 236 3.55 -31.34 0.48
N LEU A 237 4.29 -32.46 0.41
CA LEU A 237 4.94 -33.18 1.52
C LEU A 237 4.08 -33.97 2.52
N ASP A 238 2.79 -33.67 2.74
CA ASP A 238 2.01 -34.37 3.79
C ASP A 238 1.52 -35.77 3.38
N GLU A 239 0.98 -35.93 2.16
CA GLU A 239 0.48 -37.24 1.69
C GLU A 239 1.61 -38.28 1.52
N LEU A 240 2.79 -37.84 1.08
CA LEU A 240 3.96 -38.72 0.88
C LEU A 240 4.53 -39.25 2.21
N ALA A 241 4.41 -38.49 3.31
CA ALA A 241 4.89 -38.90 4.62
C ALA A 241 3.92 -39.89 5.31
N VAL A 242 2.61 -39.65 5.23
CA VAL A 242 1.58 -40.50 5.88
C VAL A 242 1.49 -41.87 5.21
N ALA A 243 1.75 -41.98 3.90
CA ALA A 243 1.76 -43.26 3.18
C ALA A 243 2.90 -44.21 3.60
N ALA A 244 4.04 -43.68 4.09
CA ALA A 244 5.26 -44.46 4.30
C ALA A 244 5.29 -45.31 5.58
N ILE A 245 4.51 -44.97 6.61
CA ILE A 245 4.66 -45.54 7.96
C ILE A 245 3.81 -46.81 8.19
N ARG A 246 2.80 -47.08 7.36
CA ARG A 246 1.72 -48.03 7.71
C ARG A 246 1.92 -49.50 7.32
N ARG A 247 3.16 -49.96 7.11
CA ARG A 247 3.44 -51.27 6.46
C ARG A 247 4.57 -52.13 7.04
N THR A 248 4.50 -52.50 8.33
CA THR A 248 5.25 -53.66 8.86
C THR A 248 4.47 -54.43 9.95
N ALA A 249 3.83 -55.54 9.57
CA ALA A 249 3.50 -56.67 10.45
C ALA A 249 3.16 -57.92 9.61
N THR A 250 3.86 -59.04 9.82
CA THR A 250 3.66 -60.30 9.07
C THR A 250 3.62 -61.51 10.00
N ARG A 251 2.56 -62.34 9.92
CA ARG A 251 2.55 -63.84 10.00
C ARG A 251 1.09 -64.39 9.95
N PRO A 252 0.85 -65.70 9.71
CA PRO A 252 0.82 -66.36 8.41
C PRO A 252 -0.59 -66.86 7.96
N LYS A 253 -0.66 -67.48 6.77
CA LYS A 253 -1.86 -68.04 6.11
C LYS A 253 -2.62 -69.10 6.92
N PRO A 254 -3.91 -69.34 6.56
CA PRO A 254 -4.22 -70.59 5.86
C PRO A 254 -4.76 -70.41 4.42
N LYS A 255 -4.86 -71.53 3.71
CA LYS A 255 -5.09 -71.63 2.26
C LYS A 255 -6.57 -72.00 1.96
N ARG A 256 -7.33 -71.14 1.29
CA ARG A 256 -8.64 -71.45 0.67
C ARG A 256 -8.93 -70.55 -0.53
N GLU A 257 -9.61 -71.15 -1.52
CA GLU A 257 -10.13 -70.66 -2.82
C GLU A 257 -9.42 -69.48 -3.54
N ALA A 258 -9.01 -69.71 -4.78
CA ALA A 258 -8.18 -68.78 -5.57
C ALA A 258 -8.98 -67.86 -6.52
N GLU A 259 -10.18 -68.24 -6.96
CA GLU A 259 -10.90 -67.57 -8.05
C GLU A 259 -11.50 -66.18 -7.71
N PRO A 260 -12.07 -65.88 -6.51
CA PRO A 260 -12.62 -64.55 -6.25
C PRO A 260 -11.54 -63.45 -6.07
N ARG A 261 -10.26 -63.83 -5.90
CA ARG A 261 -9.17 -62.88 -5.62
C ARG A 261 -8.60 -62.19 -6.86
N GLU A 262 -8.69 -62.83 -8.03
CA GLU A 262 -8.20 -62.22 -9.29
C GLU A 262 -9.20 -61.20 -9.85
N ALA A 263 -10.50 -61.45 -9.67
CA ALA A 263 -11.54 -60.46 -9.93
C ALA A 263 -11.40 -59.21 -9.05
N GLN A 264 -11.08 -59.38 -7.76
CA GLN A 264 -10.83 -58.25 -6.85
C GLN A 264 -9.59 -57.44 -7.26
N ARG A 265 -8.45 -58.10 -7.53
CA ARG A 265 -7.21 -57.42 -7.97
C ARG A 265 -7.36 -56.67 -9.30
N SER A 266 -8.17 -57.18 -10.21
CA SER A 266 -8.44 -56.51 -11.51
C SER A 266 -9.50 -55.40 -11.42
N ALA A 267 -10.30 -55.35 -10.35
CA ALA A 267 -11.08 -54.18 -9.98
C ALA A 267 -10.18 -53.10 -9.35
N GLU A 268 -9.40 -53.48 -8.34
CA GLU A 268 -8.43 -52.62 -7.63
C GLU A 268 -7.44 -51.95 -8.61
N LEU A 269 -6.88 -52.70 -9.57
CA LEU A 269 -5.98 -52.14 -10.59
C LEU A 269 -6.69 -51.18 -11.58
N ARG A 270 -8.00 -51.32 -11.80
CA ARG A 270 -8.77 -50.38 -12.65
C ARG A 270 -9.05 -49.09 -11.90
N GLU A 271 -9.50 -49.19 -10.66
CA GLU A 271 -9.72 -48.07 -9.76
C GLU A 271 -8.43 -47.26 -9.56
N LEU A 272 -7.30 -47.91 -9.28
CA LEU A 272 -6.01 -47.23 -9.10
C LEU A 272 -5.54 -46.53 -10.39
N ARG A 273 -5.82 -47.10 -11.58
CA ARG A 273 -5.53 -46.44 -12.87
C ARG A 273 -6.45 -45.25 -13.16
N GLU A 274 -7.66 -45.26 -12.64
CA GLU A 274 -8.63 -44.16 -12.77
C GLU A 274 -8.29 -43.02 -11.82
N GLN A 275 -7.87 -43.35 -10.59
CA GLN A 275 -7.30 -42.40 -9.64
C GLN A 275 -6.06 -41.72 -10.22
N VAL A 276 -5.11 -42.47 -10.81
CA VAL A 276 -3.92 -41.89 -11.46
C VAL A 276 -4.29 -40.94 -12.61
N ARG A 277 -5.22 -41.31 -13.50
CA ARG A 277 -5.66 -40.39 -14.58
C ARG A 277 -6.28 -39.10 -14.02
N ASN A 278 -7.12 -39.21 -13.00
CA ASN A 278 -7.73 -38.04 -12.36
C ASN A 278 -6.69 -37.14 -11.67
N THR A 279 -5.63 -37.71 -11.06
CA THR A 279 -4.53 -36.91 -10.51
C THR A 279 -3.64 -36.29 -11.57
N ASP A 280 -3.43 -36.97 -12.71
CA ASP A 280 -2.69 -36.44 -13.85
C ASP A 280 -3.48 -35.28 -14.49
N GLU A 281 -4.79 -35.45 -14.71
CA GLU A 281 -5.71 -34.41 -15.23
C GLU A 281 -5.75 -33.17 -14.31
N GLN A 282 -5.79 -33.36 -12.98
CA GLN A 282 -5.72 -32.27 -12.00
C GLN A 282 -4.34 -31.60 -11.94
N PHE A 283 -3.27 -32.34 -12.20
CA PHE A 283 -1.91 -31.79 -12.27
C PHE A 283 -1.74 -30.92 -13.52
N ASP A 284 -2.22 -31.39 -14.67
CA ASP A 284 -2.17 -30.63 -15.93
C ASP A 284 -3.03 -29.35 -15.82
N GLU A 285 -4.25 -29.41 -15.26
CA GLU A 285 -5.08 -28.23 -15.02
C GLU A 285 -4.41 -27.21 -14.07
N ALA A 286 -3.73 -27.71 -13.02
CA ALA A 286 -2.97 -26.85 -12.10
C ALA A 286 -1.71 -26.25 -12.75
N ALA A 287 -1.06 -26.96 -13.67
CA ALA A 287 0.10 -26.49 -14.42
C ALA A 287 -0.30 -25.40 -15.44
N ASP A 288 -1.37 -25.62 -16.22
CA ASP A 288 -1.93 -24.62 -17.14
C ASP A 288 -2.37 -23.36 -16.38
N SER A 289 -3.01 -23.52 -15.20
CA SER A 289 -3.39 -22.40 -14.35
C SER A 289 -2.20 -21.63 -13.77
N LEU A 290 -1.06 -22.30 -13.54
CA LEU A 290 0.17 -21.65 -13.10
C LEU A 290 0.82 -20.86 -14.25
N GLU A 291 0.95 -21.45 -15.44
CA GLU A 291 1.52 -20.75 -16.61
C GLU A 291 0.71 -19.50 -16.98
N ALA A 292 -0.63 -19.59 -16.90
CA ALA A 292 -1.51 -18.44 -17.08
C ALA A 292 -1.28 -17.35 -16.01
N ALA A 293 -1.18 -17.73 -14.73
CA ALA A 293 -0.91 -16.78 -13.64
C ALA A 293 0.47 -16.11 -13.76
N GLU A 294 1.52 -16.86 -14.13
CA GLU A 294 2.85 -16.32 -14.41
C GLU A 294 2.85 -15.41 -15.67
N HIS A 295 2.00 -15.67 -16.66
CA HIS A 295 1.83 -14.78 -17.81
C HIS A 295 1.17 -13.45 -17.40
N ASP A 296 0.05 -13.51 -16.67
CA ASP A 296 -0.65 -12.34 -16.14
C ASP A 296 0.24 -11.50 -15.21
N GLU A 297 1.08 -12.14 -14.38
CA GLU A 297 2.08 -11.46 -13.55
C GLU A 297 3.08 -10.68 -14.40
N ARG A 298 3.67 -11.31 -15.43
CA ARG A 298 4.63 -10.66 -16.34
C ARG A 298 4.02 -9.49 -17.11
N GLU A 299 2.77 -9.61 -17.56
CA GLU A 299 2.05 -8.49 -18.18
C GLU A 299 1.81 -7.34 -17.19
N ALA A 300 1.44 -7.66 -15.94
CA ALA A 300 1.24 -6.66 -14.89
C ALA A 300 2.55 -5.95 -14.47
N GLU A 301 3.67 -6.69 -14.43
CA GLU A 301 5.01 -6.14 -14.19
C GLU A 301 5.44 -5.19 -15.31
N GLN A 302 5.32 -5.61 -16.58
CA GLN A 302 5.63 -4.76 -17.73
C GLN A 302 4.79 -3.48 -17.71
N ARG A 303 3.47 -3.59 -17.48
CA ARG A 303 2.58 -2.42 -17.38
C ARG A 303 2.97 -1.50 -16.21
N CYS A 304 3.47 -2.06 -15.13
CA CYS A 304 3.99 -1.28 -14.00
C CYS A 304 5.32 -0.59 -14.32
N GLU A 305 6.18 -1.16 -15.16
CA GLU A 305 7.39 -0.48 -15.67
C GLU A 305 7.01 0.67 -16.62
N GLU A 306 6.12 0.42 -17.60
CA GLU A 306 5.60 1.44 -18.52
C GLU A 306 5.03 2.66 -17.77
N LEU A 307 4.19 2.44 -16.74
CA LEU A 307 3.62 3.51 -15.92
C LEU A 307 4.66 4.27 -15.07
N ARG A 308 5.74 3.61 -14.62
CA ARG A 308 6.86 4.30 -13.94
C ARG A 308 7.62 5.20 -14.91
N ASP A 309 7.79 4.74 -16.15
CA ASP A 309 8.47 5.46 -17.22
C ASP A 309 7.65 6.70 -17.66
N GLU A 310 6.33 6.56 -17.81
CA GLU A 310 5.41 7.68 -18.03
C GLU A 310 5.46 8.70 -16.89
N LEU A 311 5.43 8.24 -15.63
CA LEU A 311 5.54 9.11 -14.46
C LEU A 311 6.87 9.87 -14.44
N ALA A 312 7.99 9.21 -14.74
CA ALA A 312 9.31 9.84 -14.81
C ALA A 312 9.38 10.93 -15.90
N ARG A 313 8.77 10.69 -17.06
CA ARG A 313 8.63 11.68 -18.14
C ARG A 313 7.79 12.89 -17.70
N ALA A 314 6.61 12.64 -17.13
CA ALA A 314 5.71 13.69 -16.64
C ALA A 314 6.34 14.54 -15.52
N GLU A 315 7.10 13.93 -14.60
CA GLU A 315 7.88 14.65 -13.61
C GLU A 315 8.99 15.50 -14.24
N GLY A 316 9.68 14.99 -15.27
CA GLY A 316 10.67 15.72 -16.04
C GLY A 316 10.09 16.99 -16.68
N GLU A 317 8.94 16.86 -17.34
CA GLU A 317 8.20 17.98 -17.92
C GLU A 317 7.76 19.00 -16.86
N LEU A 318 7.22 18.54 -15.73
CA LEU A 318 6.82 19.41 -14.62
C LEU A 318 8.02 20.19 -14.05
N ARG A 319 9.19 19.55 -13.91
CA ARG A 319 10.43 20.21 -13.48
C ARG A 319 10.86 21.30 -14.48
N GLU A 320 10.78 21.04 -15.78
CA GLU A 320 11.09 22.02 -16.82
C GLU A 320 10.07 23.16 -16.91
N LEU A 321 8.77 22.88 -16.81
CA LEU A 321 7.72 23.91 -16.75
C LEU A 321 7.89 24.80 -15.51
N ARG A 322 8.23 24.24 -14.34
CA ARG A 322 8.57 25.01 -13.13
C ARG A 322 9.80 25.91 -13.35
N ARG A 323 10.84 25.41 -14.02
CA ARG A 323 12.04 26.21 -14.39
C ARG A 323 11.68 27.35 -15.35
N LYS A 324 10.88 27.08 -16.40
CA LYS A 324 10.38 28.08 -17.36
C LYS A 324 9.53 29.15 -16.66
N ALA A 325 8.62 28.76 -15.78
CA ALA A 325 7.78 29.67 -15.00
C ALA A 325 8.62 30.56 -14.06
N LYS A 326 9.61 30.00 -13.35
CA LYS A 326 10.53 30.79 -12.51
C LYS A 326 11.29 31.84 -13.32
N ARG A 327 11.86 31.46 -14.48
CA ARG A 327 12.55 32.40 -15.39
C ARG A 327 11.60 33.48 -15.93
N ALA A 328 10.36 33.13 -16.25
CA ALA A 328 9.35 34.09 -16.70
C ALA A 328 8.98 35.13 -15.61
N ARG A 329 8.79 34.69 -14.36
CA ARG A 329 8.56 35.58 -13.21
C ARG A 329 9.73 36.55 -13.00
N GLN A 330 10.96 36.05 -12.98
CA GLN A 330 12.16 36.88 -12.84
C GLN A 330 12.33 37.90 -13.98
N ARG A 331 11.97 37.56 -15.23
CA ARG A 331 11.96 38.53 -16.34
C ARG A 331 10.89 39.61 -16.16
N ARG A 332 9.68 39.24 -15.71
CA ARG A 332 8.61 40.20 -15.39
C ARG A 332 9.03 41.15 -14.27
N GLU A 333 9.61 40.63 -13.19
CA GLU A 333 10.08 41.42 -12.04
C GLU A 333 11.13 42.45 -12.47
N ARG A 334 12.12 42.05 -13.29
CA ARG A 334 13.11 42.97 -13.87
C ARG A 334 12.48 44.04 -14.75
N ALA A 335 11.66 43.64 -15.73
CA ALA A 335 10.99 44.58 -16.62
C ALA A 335 10.07 45.56 -15.88
N GLN A 336 9.45 45.13 -14.78
CA GLN A 336 8.67 46.02 -13.91
C GLN A 336 9.59 47.01 -13.17
N HIS A 337 10.72 46.57 -12.60
CA HIS A 337 11.69 47.45 -11.97
C HIS A 337 12.27 48.48 -12.95
N ASP A 338 12.63 48.05 -14.16
CA ASP A 338 13.15 48.92 -15.23
C ASP A 338 12.11 49.97 -15.64
N ARG A 339 10.84 49.56 -15.81
CA ARG A 339 9.71 50.46 -16.09
C ARG A 339 9.50 51.49 -14.99
N ASP A 340 9.50 51.04 -13.73
CA ASP A 340 9.23 51.90 -12.57
C ASP A 340 10.39 52.91 -12.36
N ALA A 341 11.64 52.50 -12.63
CA ALA A 341 12.81 53.37 -12.65
C ALA A 341 12.79 54.39 -13.80
N LEU A 342 12.36 54.00 -15.01
CA LEU A 342 12.18 54.93 -16.13
C LEU A 342 11.06 55.94 -15.84
N ALA A 343 9.96 55.51 -15.24
CA ALA A 343 8.86 56.40 -14.85
C ALA A 343 9.30 57.43 -13.79
N GLU A 344 10.17 57.05 -12.85
CA GLU A 344 10.75 58.00 -11.88
C GLU A 344 11.71 58.99 -12.56
N ARG A 345 12.56 58.51 -13.50
CA ARG A 345 13.44 59.40 -14.27
C ARG A 345 12.64 60.40 -15.11
N LEU A 346 11.54 59.98 -15.73
CA LEU A 346 10.64 60.87 -16.47
C LEU A 346 10.05 61.95 -15.56
N ARG A 347 9.45 61.57 -14.41
CA ARG A 347 8.96 62.53 -13.40
C ARG A 347 10.04 63.53 -12.99
N SER A 348 11.29 63.07 -12.83
CA SER A 348 12.41 63.93 -12.43
C SER A 348 12.87 64.93 -13.51
N VAL A 349 12.56 64.68 -14.79
CA VAL A 349 12.81 65.59 -15.90
C VAL A 349 11.64 66.56 -16.08
N GLU A 350 10.41 66.06 -16.08
CA GLU A 350 9.18 66.89 -16.14
C GLU A 350 9.05 67.89 -14.97
N ALA A 351 9.73 67.62 -13.84
CA ALA A 351 9.81 68.49 -12.68
C ALA A 351 10.97 69.51 -12.73
N ARG A 352 11.85 69.44 -13.74
CA ARG A 352 12.91 70.42 -14.03
C ARG A 352 12.57 71.35 -15.20
N GLU A 353 11.64 70.93 -16.05
CA GLU A 353 11.10 71.75 -17.15
C GLU A 353 9.95 72.67 -16.72
N ARG A 354 9.41 72.47 -15.51
CA ARG A 354 8.41 73.30 -14.84
C ARG A 354 9.05 74.23 -13.81
#